data_AF-A0AAD7A970-F1
#
_entry.id   AF-A0AAD7A970-F1
#
_cell.length_a   1.000
_cell.length_b   1.000
_cell.length_c   1.000
_cell.angle_alpha   90.00
_cell.angle_beta   90.00
_cell.angle_gamma   90.00
#
_symmetry.space_group_name_H-M   'P 1'
#
loop_
_entity.id
_entity.type
_entity.pdbx_description
1 polymer ?
#
loop_
_entity_poly.entity_id
_entity_poly.type
_entity_poly.pdbx_seq_one_letter_code
_entity_poly.pdbx_strand_id
1 'polypeptide(L)'
;MEEGIDMWVRQKSVSGEWHSLHVALYFVAKTLMGRGILNLTGDRNDMANSIESRVAFLDHHLVDYVNSLPPSVKIRPIPGDAPGKWTLVEKWILRQAVQPFITEEVFLHKKVQFNPPPSPAPGIVSDLLPLQVHLKARITEASVERLGFVEWPVMRDVLVEYLEAPTFLAQGRIDAKARALMTVLSYIVLQERFNVPLYRV
;
A
#
# COMPACT_ATOMS: atom_id res chain seq x y z
N MET A 1 -1.79 -20.06 -14.85
CA MET A 1 -0.57 -20.86 -14.65
C MET A 1 0.34 -20.04 -13.75
N GLU A 2 0.47 -20.41 -12.48
CA GLU A 2 1.27 -19.63 -11.52
C GLU A 2 2.75 -19.94 -11.72
N GLU A 3 3.48 -19.05 -12.38
CA GLU A 3 4.94 -19.09 -12.31
C GLU A 3 5.36 -18.73 -10.89
N GLY A 4 5.79 -19.74 -10.14
CA GLY A 4 6.46 -19.56 -8.87
C GLY A 4 7.80 -18.84 -9.03
N ILE A 5 8.53 -18.71 -7.92
CA ILE A 5 9.90 -18.19 -7.93
C ILE A 5 10.78 -19.20 -8.67
N ASP A 6 11.56 -18.72 -9.64
CA ASP A 6 12.45 -19.59 -10.38
C ASP A 6 13.48 -20.27 -9.48
N MET A 7 13.65 -21.59 -9.63
CA MET A 7 14.54 -22.38 -8.76
C MET A 7 16.00 -21.90 -8.83
N TRP A 8 16.44 -21.38 -9.98
CA TRP A 8 17.80 -20.89 -10.14
C TRP A 8 18.07 -19.65 -9.28
N VAL A 9 17.09 -18.79 -9.02
CA VAL A 9 17.25 -17.63 -8.12
C VAL A 9 17.48 -18.09 -6.69
N ARG A 10 16.77 -19.14 -6.26
CA ARG A 10 17.00 -19.76 -4.96
C ARG A 10 18.41 -20.33 -4.85
N GLN A 11 18.90 -21.00 -5.90
CA GLN A 11 20.26 -21.50 -5.94
C GLN A 11 21.29 -20.36 -5.80
N LYS A 12 21.12 -19.25 -6.54
CA LYS A 12 22.01 -18.08 -6.46
C LYS A 12 21.97 -17.37 -5.11
N SER A 13 20.82 -17.40 -4.44
CA SER A 13 20.69 -16.89 -3.07
C SER A 13 21.45 -17.75 -2.06
N VAL A 14 21.44 -19.08 -2.23
CA VAL A 14 22.12 -20.01 -1.31
C VAL A 14 23.63 -20.03 -1.56
N SER A 15 24.06 -19.94 -2.82
CA SER A 15 25.48 -19.88 -3.18
C SER A 15 26.17 -18.57 -2.78
N GLY A 16 25.39 -17.50 -2.53
CA GLY A 16 25.91 -16.17 -2.27
C GLY A 16 26.39 -15.43 -3.53
N GLU A 17 26.17 -15.99 -4.72
CA GLU A 17 26.47 -15.32 -6.00
C GLU A 17 25.67 -14.01 -6.13
N TRP A 18 24.43 -14.01 -5.65
CA TRP A 18 23.61 -12.82 -5.58
C TRP A 18 23.60 -12.25 -4.17
N HIS A 19 23.84 -10.94 -4.07
CA HIS A 19 23.65 -10.22 -2.82
C HIS A 19 22.17 -10.31 -2.39
N SER A 20 21.93 -10.44 -1.08
CA SER A 20 20.58 -10.60 -0.49
C SER A 20 19.59 -9.52 -0.95
N LEU A 21 20.07 -8.28 -1.12
CA LEU A 21 19.27 -7.18 -1.67
C LEU A 21 18.75 -7.47 -3.09
N HIS A 22 19.55 -8.04 -3.98
CA HIS A 22 19.13 -8.34 -5.35
C HIS A 22 18.08 -9.46 -5.37
N VAL A 23 18.24 -10.47 -4.50
CA VAL A 23 17.24 -11.53 -4.32
C VAL A 23 15.91 -10.94 -3.84
N ALA A 24 15.95 -10.05 -2.84
CA ALA A 24 14.75 -9.38 -2.32
C ALA A 24 14.06 -8.52 -3.40
N LEU A 25 14.82 -7.78 -4.20
CA LEU A 25 14.29 -6.97 -5.29
C LEU A 25 13.64 -7.83 -6.39
N TYR A 26 14.28 -8.94 -6.78
CA TYR A 26 13.69 -9.91 -7.71
C TYR A 26 12.36 -10.46 -7.18
N PHE A 27 12.33 -10.84 -5.91
CA PHE A 27 11.12 -11.37 -5.27
C PHE A 27 9.97 -10.35 -5.34
N VAL A 28 10.23 -9.10 -4.93
CA VAL A 28 9.24 -8.03 -4.98
C VAL A 28 8.79 -7.75 -6.41
N ALA A 29 9.71 -7.75 -7.39
CA ALA A 29 9.38 -7.54 -8.80
C ALA A 29 8.47 -8.65 -9.35
N LYS A 30 8.78 -9.93 -9.08
CA LYS A 30 8.01 -11.07 -9.59
C LYS A 30 6.66 -11.24 -8.89
N THR A 31 6.59 -10.99 -7.58
CA THR A 31 5.39 -11.28 -6.77
C THR A 31 4.46 -10.08 -6.63
N LEU A 32 4.99 -8.92 -6.20
CA LEU A 32 4.20 -7.76 -5.79
C LEU A 32 4.05 -6.72 -6.89
N MET A 33 5.09 -6.48 -7.69
CA MET A 33 5.09 -5.39 -8.67
C MET A 33 4.04 -5.60 -9.77
N GLY A 34 4.12 -6.72 -10.49
CA GLY A 34 3.21 -6.99 -11.61
C GLY A 34 1.76 -7.20 -11.17
N ARG A 35 1.54 -8.02 -10.13
CA ARG A 35 0.20 -8.42 -9.69
C ARG A 35 -0.46 -7.42 -8.75
N GLY A 36 0.34 -6.75 -7.92
CA GLY A 36 -0.15 -5.79 -6.93
C GLY A 36 -0.13 -4.39 -7.51
N ILE A 37 1.06 -3.81 -7.63
CA ILE A 37 1.22 -2.37 -7.89
C ILE A 37 0.71 -2.01 -9.30
N LEU A 38 1.22 -2.65 -10.34
CA LEU A 38 0.85 -2.32 -11.72
C LEU A 38 -0.61 -2.68 -12.02
N ASN A 39 -1.06 -3.86 -11.59
CA ASN A 39 -2.43 -4.30 -11.89
C ASN A 39 -3.49 -3.54 -11.08
N LEU A 40 -3.33 -3.41 -9.75
CA LEU A 40 -4.39 -2.83 -8.89
C LEU A 40 -4.41 -1.30 -8.93
N THR A 41 -3.23 -0.67 -9.01
CA THR A 41 -3.12 0.81 -8.90
C THR A 41 -2.74 1.51 -10.20
N GLY A 42 -2.28 0.77 -11.22
CA GLY A 42 -1.96 1.30 -12.54
C GLY A 42 -3.00 0.89 -13.58
N ASP A 43 -2.62 -0.03 -14.47
CA ASP A 43 -3.29 -0.35 -15.74
C ASP A 43 -4.81 -0.49 -15.65
N ARG A 44 -5.35 -1.20 -14.64
CA ARG A 44 -6.80 -1.39 -14.54
C ARG A 44 -7.54 -0.08 -14.26
N ASN A 45 -6.99 0.74 -13.38
CA ASN A 45 -7.61 2.00 -13.01
C ASN A 45 -7.53 2.99 -14.18
N ASP A 46 -6.38 3.03 -14.86
CA ASP A 46 -6.17 3.91 -16.01
C ASP A 46 -7.08 3.52 -17.18
N MET A 47 -7.13 2.23 -17.55
CA MET A 47 -7.99 1.74 -18.63
C MET A 47 -9.48 1.88 -18.32
N ALA A 48 -9.90 1.72 -17.06
CA ALA A 48 -11.29 1.96 -16.66
C ALA A 48 -11.72 3.41 -16.91
N ASN A 49 -10.76 4.35 -16.91
CA ASN A 49 -10.99 5.77 -17.15
C ASN A 49 -10.51 6.23 -18.54
N SER A 50 -10.20 5.31 -19.45
CA SER A 50 -9.67 5.62 -20.81
C SER A 50 -8.43 6.52 -20.81
N ILE A 51 -7.59 6.39 -19.78
CA ILE A 51 -6.30 7.10 -19.66
C ILE A 51 -5.17 6.10 -19.92
N GLU A 52 -4.14 6.52 -20.65
CA GLU A 52 -2.89 5.76 -20.80
C GLU A 52 -1.84 6.37 -19.87
N SER A 53 -1.47 5.65 -18.81
CA SER A 53 -0.32 6.02 -17.98
C SER A 53 0.95 5.33 -18.47
N ARG A 54 2.09 6.02 -18.35
CA ARG A 54 3.40 5.47 -18.75
C ARG A 54 4.34 5.42 -17.56
N VAL A 55 4.81 4.22 -17.27
CA VAL A 55 5.72 3.92 -16.16
C VAL A 55 7.19 4.06 -16.59
N ALA A 56 7.67 5.30 -16.73
CA ALA A 56 9.01 5.60 -17.23
C ALA A 56 10.15 4.86 -16.50
N PHE A 57 9.99 4.56 -15.20
CA PHE A 57 10.98 3.81 -14.41
C PHE A 57 11.07 2.32 -14.73
N LEU A 58 10.12 1.78 -15.51
CA LEU A 58 10.10 0.38 -15.95
C LEU A 58 10.60 0.22 -17.40
N ASP A 59 11.26 1.24 -17.94
CA ASP A 59 11.99 1.07 -19.20
C ASP A 59 13.09 0.01 -19.05
N HIS A 60 13.16 -0.89 -20.04
CA HIS A 60 14.07 -2.02 -20.02
C HIS A 60 15.56 -1.62 -20.00
N HIS A 61 15.96 -0.55 -20.70
CA HIS A 61 17.35 -0.08 -20.65
C HIS A 61 17.73 0.44 -19.27
N LEU A 62 16.81 1.16 -18.62
CA LEU A 62 17.01 1.61 -17.24
C LEU A 62 17.08 0.43 -16.28
N VAL A 63 16.20 -0.55 -16.42
CA VAL A 63 16.18 -1.75 -15.57
C VAL A 63 17.47 -2.55 -15.72
N ASP A 64 17.95 -2.78 -16.94
CA ASP A 64 19.18 -3.50 -17.21
C ASP A 64 20.39 -2.80 -16.59
N TYR A 65 20.48 -1.48 -16.78
CA TYR A 65 21.50 -0.66 -16.15
C TYR A 65 21.45 -0.77 -14.62
N VAL A 66 20.28 -0.55 -14.00
CA VAL A 66 20.13 -0.60 -12.54
C VAL A 66 20.40 -1.99 -11.97
N ASN A 67 20.08 -3.06 -12.70
CA ASN A 67 20.36 -4.43 -12.27
C ASN A 67 21.87 -4.71 -12.20
N SER A 68 22.69 -4.09 -13.05
CA SER A 68 24.15 -4.18 -13.00
C SER A 68 24.80 -3.42 -11.83
N LEU A 69 24.09 -2.46 -11.23
CA LEU A 69 24.65 -1.61 -10.17
C LEU A 69 24.87 -2.39 -8.86
N PRO A 70 25.95 -2.08 -8.12
CA PRO A 70 26.22 -2.69 -6.83
C PRO A 70 25.14 -2.33 -5.79
N PRO A 71 24.83 -3.22 -4.83
CA PRO A 71 23.83 -2.97 -3.78
C PRO A 71 24.03 -1.68 -2.99
N SER A 72 25.29 -1.29 -2.75
CA SER A 72 25.67 -0.13 -1.95
C SER A 72 25.22 1.22 -2.53
N VAL A 73 24.99 1.31 -3.84
CA VAL A 73 24.46 2.53 -4.47
C VAL A 73 22.93 2.55 -4.54
N LYS A 74 22.28 1.39 -4.37
CA LYS A 74 20.82 1.27 -4.29
C LYS A 74 20.33 1.65 -2.88
N ILE A 75 20.96 1.06 -1.87
CA ILE A 75 20.76 1.37 -0.46
C ILE A 75 22.12 1.67 0.16
N ARG A 76 22.37 2.95 0.45
CA ARG A 76 23.67 3.39 0.97
C ARG A 76 23.67 3.39 2.49
N PRO A 77 24.57 2.64 3.15
CA PRO A 77 24.79 2.78 4.58
C PRO A 77 25.61 4.06 4.83
N ILE A 78 25.11 4.90 5.73
CA ILE A 78 25.82 6.08 6.24
C ILE A 78 26.05 5.92 7.76
N PRO A 79 27.21 6.29 8.29
CA PRO A 79 27.44 6.30 9.73
C PRO A 79 26.39 7.19 10.41
N GLY A 80 25.78 6.68 11.48
CA GLY A 80 24.81 7.42 12.28
C GLY A 80 25.46 8.20 13.42
N ASP A 81 24.62 8.82 14.25
CA ASP A 81 25.05 9.74 15.33
C ASP A 81 25.87 9.05 16.45
N ALA A 82 25.89 7.72 16.49
CA ALA A 82 26.59 6.93 17.50
C ALA A 82 27.46 5.85 16.85
N PRO A 83 28.62 5.50 17.46
CA PRO A 83 29.47 4.41 16.99
C PRO A 83 28.68 3.10 16.85
N GLY A 84 28.80 2.45 15.69
CA GLY A 84 28.11 1.19 15.39
C GLY A 84 26.66 1.34 14.90
N LYS A 85 26.09 2.55 14.90
CA LYS A 85 24.77 2.81 14.31
C LYS A 85 24.92 3.20 12.85
N TRP A 86 24.13 2.57 11.98
CA TRP A 86 24.08 2.89 10.55
C TRP A 86 22.68 3.36 10.18
N THR A 87 22.60 4.42 9.38
CA THR A 87 21.36 4.83 8.73
C THR A 87 21.40 4.37 7.28
N LEU A 88 20.31 3.76 6.81
CA LEU A 88 20.21 3.28 5.42
C LEU A 88 19.45 4.30 4.58
N VAL A 89 20.11 4.82 3.54
CA VAL A 89 19.48 5.74 2.59
C VAL A 89 19.02 4.95 1.36
N GLU A 90 17.71 4.78 1.24
CA GLU A 90 17.08 4.14 0.09
C GLU A 90 17.13 5.03 -1.16
N LYS A 91 17.14 4.38 -2.34
CA LYS A 91 17.13 5.05 -3.65
C LYS A 91 18.29 6.04 -3.78
N TRP A 92 19.44 5.73 -3.19
CA TRP A 92 20.54 6.69 -3.06
C TRP A 92 21.02 7.19 -4.42
N ILE A 93 21.32 6.28 -5.36
CA ILE A 93 21.75 6.66 -6.72
C ILE A 93 20.70 7.50 -7.46
N LEU A 94 19.41 7.19 -7.28
CA LEU A 94 18.33 7.98 -7.87
C LEU A 94 18.32 9.40 -7.29
N ARG A 95 18.44 9.54 -5.96
CA ARG A 95 18.51 10.85 -5.29
C ARG A 95 19.67 11.69 -5.83
N GLN A 96 20.85 11.09 -5.99
CA GLN A 96 22.01 11.80 -6.57
C GLN A 96 21.76 12.22 -8.01
N ALA A 97 21.18 11.34 -8.84
CA ALA A 97 20.89 11.64 -10.24
C ALA A 97 19.85 12.77 -10.40
N VAL A 98 18.86 12.86 -9.51
CA VAL A 98 17.81 13.88 -9.61
C VAL A 98 18.12 15.18 -8.86
N GLN A 99 19.18 15.22 -8.05
CA GLN A 99 19.55 16.36 -7.22
C GLN A 99 19.53 17.72 -7.94
N PRO A 100 20.04 17.88 -9.18
CA PRO A 100 20.01 19.18 -9.86
C PRO A 100 18.62 19.61 -10.35
N PHE A 101 17.62 18.71 -10.33
CA PHE A 101 16.27 18.96 -10.86
C PHE A 101 15.20 19.14 -9.79
N ILE A 102 15.52 18.93 -8.52
CA ILE A 102 14.55 18.98 -7.40
C ILE A 102 15.01 19.94 -6.31
N THR A 103 14.07 20.38 -5.48
CA THR A 103 14.40 21.20 -4.30
C THR A 103 15.08 20.37 -3.22
N GLU A 104 15.85 21.05 -2.35
CA GLU A 104 16.51 20.42 -1.21
C GLU A 104 15.53 19.71 -0.28
N GLU A 105 14.33 20.28 -0.10
CA GLU A 105 13.26 19.67 0.68
C GLU A 105 12.87 18.27 0.15
N VAL A 106 12.60 18.15 -1.15
CA VAL A 106 12.25 16.87 -1.78
C VAL A 106 13.42 15.90 -1.75
N PHE A 107 14.66 16.41 -1.92
CA PHE A 107 15.87 15.60 -1.87
C PHE A 107 16.11 14.98 -0.48
N LEU A 108 15.85 15.72 0.60
CA LEU A 108 16.00 15.26 1.98
C LEU A 108 14.78 14.48 2.50
N HIS A 109 13.64 14.57 1.82
CA HIS A 109 12.41 13.92 2.24
C HIS A 109 12.54 12.40 2.33
N LYS A 110 12.16 11.83 3.49
CA LYS A 110 12.13 10.39 3.72
C LYS A 110 10.93 9.77 3.00
N LYS A 111 11.07 8.53 2.50
CA LYS A 111 9.93 7.80 1.93
C LYS A 111 8.79 7.73 2.97
N VAL A 112 7.64 8.30 2.60
CA VAL A 112 6.37 8.15 3.32
C VAL A 112 5.45 7.30 2.44
N GLN A 113 4.58 6.50 3.06
CA GLN A 113 3.57 5.77 2.32
C GLN A 113 2.61 6.76 1.66
N PHE A 114 2.26 6.50 0.40
CA PHE A 114 1.19 7.25 -0.25
C PHE A 114 -0.13 6.91 0.46
N ASN A 115 -0.57 7.81 1.32
CA ASN A 115 -1.84 7.71 2.02
C ASN A 115 -2.77 8.79 1.45
N PRO A 116 -4.07 8.48 1.26
CA PRO A 116 -5.02 9.52 0.95
C PRO A 116 -4.97 10.58 2.06
N PRO A 117 -5.12 11.87 1.72
CA PRO A 117 -5.03 12.94 2.70
C PRO A 117 -6.00 12.65 3.85
N PRO A 118 -5.58 12.75 5.12
CA PRO A 118 -6.51 12.73 6.23
C PRO A 118 -7.40 13.97 6.09
N SER A 119 -8.61 13.79 5.57
CA SER A 119 -9.63 14.85 5.52
C SER A 119 -10.32 14.91 6.90
N PRO A 120 -10.80 16.09 7.35
CA PRO A 120 -11.47 17.10 6.53
C PRO A 120 -10.53 18.20 6.05
N ALA A 121 -10.78 18.69 4.83
CA ALA A 121 -10.23 19.97 4.38
C ALA A 121 -10.64 21.10 5.36
N PRO A 122 -9.79 22.13 5.57
CA PRO A 122 -10.17 23.29 6.37
C PRO A 122 -11.47 23.90 5.83
N GLY A 123 -12.53 23.94 6.64
CA GLY A 123 -13.83 24.53 6.27
C GLY A 123 -15.01 23.55 6.10
N ILE A 124 -14.81 22.23 6.22
CA ILE A 124 -15.94 21.28 6.28
C ILE A 124 -16.52 21.29 7.70
N VAL A 125 -17.66 21.97 7.85
CA VAL A 125 -18.48 22.00 9.08
C VAL A 125 -19.39 20.78 9.10
N SER A 126 -18.83 19.62 9.35
CA SER A 126 -19.59 18.37 9.55
C SER A 126 -19.08 17.71 10.81
N ASP A 127 -20.00 17.32 11.70
CA ASP A 127 -19.67 16.60 12.94
C ASP A 127 -18.97 15.27 12.66
N LEU A 128 -19.16 14.72 11.45
CA LEU A 128 -18.61 13.44 11.01
C LEU A 128 -17.76 13.59 9.74
N LEU A 129 -16.71 12.78 9.66
CA LEU A 129 -15.86 12.63 8.48
C LEU A 129 -16.63 11.99 7.31
N PRO A 130 -16.27 12.27 6.04
CA PRO A 130 -16.91 11.63 4.89
C PRO A 130 -16.93 10.10 4.96
N LEU A 131 -15.86 9.50 5.47
CA LEU A 131 -15.78 8.05 5.69
C LEU A 131 -16.76 7.58 6.77
N GLN A 132 -16.88 8.31 7.88
CA GLN A 132 -17.82 7.99 8.95
C GLN A 132 -19.27 8.07 8.47
N VAL A 133 -19.61 9.09 7.67
CA VAL A 133 -20.93 9.22 7.04
C VAL A 133 -21.21 8.02 6.14
N HIS A 134 -20.25 7.63 5.30
CA HIS A 134 -20.41 6.51 4.39
C HIS A 134 -20.59 5.18 5.14
N LEU A 135 -19.79 4.92 6.18
CA LEU A 135 -19.89 3.71 6.99
C LEU A 135 -21.22 3.64 7.75
N LYS A 136 -21.64 4.75 8.39
CA LYS A 136 -22.94 4.83 9.10
C LYS A 136 -24.13 4.58 8.18
N ALA A 137 -24.07 5.04 6.94
CA ALA A 137 -25.16 4.87 5.99
C ALA A 137 -25.28 3.42 5.47
N ARG A 138 -24.18 2.66 5.42
CA ARG A 138 -24.11 1.36 4.75
C ARG A 138 -24.10 0.17 5.71
N ILE A 139 -23.51 0.34 6.89
CA ILE A 139 -23.43 -0.70 7.92
C ILE A 139 -24.67 -0.59 8.81
N THR A 140 -25.71 -1.33 8.43
CA THR A 140 -26.97 -1.45 9.18
C THR A 140 -27.18 -2.88 9.65
N GLU A 141 -28.05 -3.07 10.65
CA GLU A 141 -28.42 -4.39 11.18
C GLU A 141 -28.84 -5.35 10.06
N ALA A 142 -29.79 -4.92 9.22
CA ALA A 142 -30.28 -5.71 8.10
C ALA A 142 -29.18 -6.06 7.07
N SER A 143 -28.20 -5.18 6.85
CA SER A 143 -27.07 -5.46 5.95
C SER A 143 -26.11 -6.48 6.56
N VAL A 144 -25.86 -6.40 7.86
CA VAL A 144 -24.94 -7.30 8.58
C VAL A 144 -25.56 -8.69 8.79
N GLU A 145 -26.83 -8.76 9.18
CA GLU A 145 -27.57 -10.03 9.30
C GLU A 145 -27.61 -10.79 7.98
N ARG A 146 -27.70 -10.06 6.86
CA ARG A 146 -27.69 -10.67 5.53
C ARG A 146 -26.39 -11.38 5.20
N LEU A 147 -25.25 -10.93 5.76
CA LEU A 147 -23.97 -11.60 5.57
C LEU A 147 -23.96 -12.98 6.25
N GLY A 148 -24.58 -13.11 7.42
CA GLY A 148 -24.74 -14.38 8.15
C GLY A 148 -23.49 -14.89 8.90
N PHE A 149 -22.32 -14.27 8.72
CA PHE A 149 -21.07 -14.65 9.42
C PHE A 149 -20.48 -13.51 10.29
N VAL A 150 -21.18 -12.36 10.38
CA VAL A 150 -20.78 -11.22 11.20
C VAL A 150 -21.89 -10.93 12.21
N GLU A 151 -21.52 -10.84 13.48
CA GLU A 151 -22.47 -10.52 14.56
C GLU A 151 -22.74 -9.01 14.63
N TRP A 152 -24.01 -8.62 14.50
CA TRP A 152 -24.43 -7.21 14.58
C TRP A 152 -24.03 -6.52 15.90
N PRO A 153 -24.21 -7.12 17.10
CA PRO A 153 -23.87 -6.43 18.35
C PRO A 153 -22.41 -5.99 18.40
N VAL A 154 -21.49 -6.88 18.01
CA VAL A 154 -20.04 -6.60 17.96
C VAL A 154 -19.74 -5.50 16.94
N MET A 155 -20.36 -5.57 15.76
CA MET A 155 -20.13 -4.59 14.70
C MET A 155 -20.67 -3.21 15.04
N ARG A 156 -21.84 -3.15 15.67
CA ARG A 156 -22.46 -1.91 16.15
C ARG A 156 -21.57 -1.20 17.15
N ASP A 157 -21.03 -1.93 18.12
CA ASP A 157 -20.19 -1.34 19.17
C ASP A 157 -18.91 -0.75 18.57
N VAL A 158 -18.27 -1.45 17.62
CA VAL A 158 -17.11 -0.93 16.86
C VAL A 158 -17.48 0.29 16.02
N LEU A 159 -18.66 0.31 15.40
CA LEU A 159 -19.14 1.44 14.60
C LEU A 159 -19.37 2.67 15.49
N VAL A 160 -20.06 2.52 16.61
CA VAL A 160 -20.31 3.62 17.56
C VAL A 160 -19.00 4.19 18.07
N GLU A 161 -18.08 3.32 18.52
CA GLU A 161 -16.78 3.74 19.03
C GLU A 161 -15.96 4.50 17.98
N TYR A 162 -16.03 4.09 16.71
CA TYR A 162 -15.36 4.80 15.61
C TYR A 162 -16.02 6.13 15.24
N LEU A 163 -17.34 6.25 15.38
CA LEU A 163 -18.08 7.48 15.13
C LEU A 163 -17.78 8.54 16.21
N GLU A 164 -17.68 8.12 17.47
CA GLU A 164 -17.45 9.03 18.61
C GLU A 164 -15.98 9.45 18.75
N ALA A 165 -15.04 8.52 18.55
CA ALA A 165 -13.62 8.75 18.79
C ALA A 165 -12.73 8.20 17.67
N PRO A 166 -12.71 8.82 16.47
CA PRO A 166 -11.84 8.38 15.39
C PRO A 166 -10.38 8.61 15.76
N THR A 167 -9.57 7.55 15.74
CA THR A 167 -8.14 7.66 16.03
C THR A 167 -7.37 7.94 14.74
N PHE A 168 -6.89 9.16 14.59
CA PHE A 168 -5.95 9.49 13.51
C PHE A 168 -4.54 9.15 13.94
N LEU A 169 -4.02 8.05 13.40
CA LEU A 169 -2.65 7.65 13.67
C LEU A 169 -1.67 8.54 12.88
N ALA A 170 -0.56 8.89 13.50
CA ALA A 170 0.55 9.58 12.85
C ALA A 170 0.95 8.89 11.53
N GLN A 171 1.36 9.68 10.55
CA GLN A 171 1.77 9.25 9.19
C GLN A 171 0.63 8.75 8.29
N GLY A 172 -0.63 9.12 8.56
CA GLY A 172 -1.77 8.82 7.67
C GLY A 172 -2.22 7.36 7.73
N ARG A 173 -1.89 6.63 8.80
CA ARG A 173 -2.39 5.27 9.01
C ARG A 173 -3.87 5.34 9.38
N ILE A 174 -4.67 4.54 8.68
CA ILE A 174 -6.10 4.38 8.97
C ILE A 174 -6.26 3.64 10.31
N ASP A 175 -7.19 4.13 11.14
CA ASP A 175 -7.64 3.50 12.40
C ASP A 175 -7.89 1.99 12.19
N ALA A 176 -7.48 1.17 13.16
CA ALA A 176 -7.75 -0.27 13.12
C ALA A 176 -9.26 -0.56 13.04
N LYS A 177 -10.08 0.24 13.74
CA LYS A 177 -11.54 0.15 13.72
C LYS A 177 -12.10 0.46 12.33
N ALA A 178 -11.65 1.56 11.74
CA ALA A 178 -12.02 1.93 10.37
C ALA A 178 -11.67 0.83 9.36
N ARG A 179 -10.53 0.15 9.53
CA ARG A 179 -10.13 -0.96 8.65
C ARG A 179 -11.07 -2.17 8.79
N ALA A 180 -11.46 -2.52 10.00
CA ALA A 180 -12.43 -3.59 10.24
C ALA A 180 -13.79 -3.26 9.62
N LEU A 181 -14.29 -2.03 9.85
CA LEU A 181 -15.54 -1.54 9.27
C LEU A 181 -15.51 -1.51 7.73
N MET A 182 -14.39 -1.07 7.13
CA MET A 182 -14.19 -1.09 5.69
C MET A 182 -14.16 -2.51 5.11
N THR A 183 -13.65 -3.47 5.87
CA THR A 183 -13.65 -4.89 5.47
C THR A 183 -15.07 -5.46 5.47
N VAL A 184 -15.87 -5.11 6.47
CA VAL A 184 -17.28 -5.54 6.51
C VAL A 184 -18.09 -4.86 5.41
N LEU A 185 -17.86 -3.56 5.19
CA LEU A 185 -18.46 -2.83 4.09
C LEU A 185 -18.15 -3.47 2.74
N SER A 186 -16.92 -3.92 2.50
CA SER A 186 -16.58 -4.57 1.23
C SER A 186 -17.39 -5.85 1.02
N TYR A 187 -17.61 -6.66 2.06
CA TYR A 187 -18.51 -7.81 1.99
C TYR A 187 -19.96 -7.43 1.72
N ILE A 188 -20.49 -6.39 2.37
CA ILE A 188 -21.85 -5.88 2.10
C ILE A 188 -21.97 -5.46 0.64
N VAL A 189 -21.01 -4.70 0.12
CA VAL A 189 -21.00 -4.26 -1.28
C VAL A 189 -20.92 -5.45 -2.24
N LEU A 190 -20.09 -6.45 -1.96
CA LEU A 190 -20.01 -7.67 -2.76
C LEU A 190 -21.34 -8.43 -2.74
N GLN A 191 -21.95 -8.58 -1.57
CA GLN A 191 -23.24 -9.27 -1.44
C GLN A 191 -24.34 -8.56 -2.24
N GLU A 192 -24.44 -7.24 -2.14
CA GLU A 192 -25.42 -6.45 -2.89
C GLU A 192 -25.18 -6.47 -4.40
N ARG A 193 -23.91 -6.34 -4.84
CA ARG A 193 -23.56 -6.26 -6.26
C ARG A 193 -23.69 -7.60 -6.97
N PHE A 194 -23.32 -8.69 -6.31
CA PHE A 194 -23.28 -10.02 -6.90
C PHE A 194 -24.42 -10.94 -6.43
N ASN A 195 -25.36 -10.40 -5.65
CA ASN A 195 -26.50 -11.13 -5.09
C ASN A 195 -26.07 -12.42 -4.37
N VAL A 196 -25.01 -12.32 -3.57
CA VAL A 196 -24.42 -13.49 -2.88
C VAL A 196 -25.43 -14.01 -1.85
N PRO A 197 -25.77 -15.31 -1.86
CA PRO A 197 -26.74 -15.86 -0.92
C PRO A 197 -26.26 -15.74 0.53
N LEU A 198 -27.22 -15.71 1.45
CA LEU A 198 -26.96 -15.66 2.89
C LEU A 198 -26.14 -16.89 3.33
N TYR A 199 -25.09 -16.66 4.11
CA TYR A 199 -24.30 -17.74 4.69
C TYR A 199 -25.16 -18.49 5.71
N ARG A 200 -25.45 -19.76 5.43
CA ARG A 200 -26.16 -20.68 6.33
C ARG A 200 -25.15 -21.63 6.96
N VAL A 201 -25.06 -21.61 8.28
CA VAL A 201 -24.33 -22.61 9.11
C VAL A 201 -25.21 -23.83 9.30
#